data_AF-A0A9D5UBW3-F1
#
_entry.id   AF-A0A9D5UBW3-F1
#
_cell.length_a   1.000
_cell.length_b   1.000
_cell.length_c   1.000
_cell.angle_alpha   90.00
_cell.angle_beta   90.00
_cell.angle_gamma   90.00
#
_symmetry.space_group_name_H-M   'P 1'
#
loop_
_entity.id
_entity.type
_entity.pdbx_description
1 polymer ?
#
loop_
_entity_poly.entity_id
_entity_poly.type
_entity_poly.pdbx_seq_one_letter_code
_entity_poly.pdbx_strand_id
1 'polypeptide(L)'
;MTGGTIALIVIGVIVLVVLFWAVAQYNGFVRLRNLVQESWRQIDVELHRRHDLIPNLMETVKGYAAHERGVFEQVAQARSAAAGPTSGPADQAAKENRLTQALGRLFAVAEAYPQLRASENFGQLQAELTNTEDRLAAGRRFYNANVRTLNTKVETFPPNVVARMFGFGRAEYFEVDNPAVRAAPRVDFQGNGPIIDR
;
A
#
# COMPACT_ATOMS: atom_id res chain seq x y z
N MET A 1 -6.61 39.83 47.33
CA MET A 1 -6.57 38.36 47.08
C MET A 1 -5.34 37.83 47.79
N THR A 2 -5.46 36.79 48.63
CA THR A 2 -4.27 36.19 49.27
C THR A 2 -3.45 35.43 48.23
N GLY A 3 -2.14 35.28 48.44
CA GLY A 3 -1.26 34.55 47.51
C GLY A 3 -1.74 33.11 47.23
N GLY A 4 -2.39 32.47 48.21
CA GLY A 4 -2.99 31.14 48.06
C GLY A 4 -4.16 31.09 47.08
N THR A 5 -5.04 32.11 47.08
CA THR A 5 -6.14 32.19 46.11
C THR A 5 -5.62 32.37 44.68
N ILE A 6 -4.57 33.19 44.50
CA ILE A 6 -3.94 33.40 43.20
C ILE A 6 -3.31 32.10 42.68
N ALA A 7 -2.60 31.35 43.54
CA ALA A 7 -2.00 30.08 43.16
C ALA A 7 -3.04 29.03 42.71
N LEU A 8 -4.18 28.91 43.41
CA LEU A 8 -5.25 28.00 43.02
C LEU A 8 -5.88 28.37 41.68
N ILE A 9 -6.08 29.68 41.41
CA ILE A 9 -6.59 30.15 40.11
C ILE A 9 -5.60 29.80 39.00
N VAL A 10 -4.31 30.03 39.20
CA VAL A 10 -3.26 29.69 38.21
C VAL A 10 -3.26 28.20 37.90
N ILE A 11 -3.32 27.34 38.93
CA ILE A 11 -3.40 25.88 38.74
C ILE A 11 -4.67 25.50 37.97
N GLY A 12 -5.81 26.07 38.33
CA GLY A 12 -7.08 25.82 37.64
C GLY A 12 -7.03 26.17 36.15
N VAL A 13 -6.44 27.33 35.82
CA VAL A 13 -6.25 27.75 34.42
C VAL A 13 -5.33 26.79 33.67
N ILE A 14 -4.20 26.39 34.26
CA ILE A 14 -3.26 25.45 33.64
C ILE A 14 -3.95 24.11 33.35
N VAL A 15 -4.72 23.58 34.30
CA VAL A 15 -5.47 22.32 34.12
C VAL A 15 -6.48 22.44 32.98
N LEU A 16 -7.22 23.55 32.90
CA LEU A 16 -8.16 23.77 31.80
C LEU A 16 -7.45 23.82 30.44
N VAL A 17 -6.31 24.52 30.34
CA VAL A 17 -5.52 24.59 29.10
C VAL A 17 -5.05 23.20 28.67
N VAL A 18 -4.52 22.39 29.60
CA VAL A 18 -4.09 21.01 29.31
C VAL A 18 -5.26 20.15 28.85
N LEU A 19 -6.43 20.29 29.48
CA LEU A 19 -7.63 19.53 29.13
C LEU A 19 -8.12 19.87 27.72
N PHE A 20 -8.25 21.16 27.39
CA PHE A 20 -8.62 21.59 26.03
C PHE A 20 -7.62 21.12 24.98
N TRP A 21 -6.32 21.19 25.29
CA TRP A 21 -5.27 20.68 24.41
C TRP A 21 -5.40 19.17 24.19
N ALA A 22 -5.64 18.39 25.24
CA ALA A 22 -5.78 16.93 25.16
C ALA A 22 -6.99 16.54 24.29
N VAL A 23 -8.13 17.21 24.45
CA VAL A 23 -9.33 17.01 23.62
C VAL A 23 -9.03 17.31 22.15
N ALA A 24 -8.32 18.41 21.87
CA ALA A 24 -7.92 18.75 20.51
C ALA A 24 -7.00 17.69 19.88
N GLN A 25 -6.05 17.15 20.65
CA GLN A 25 -5.18 16.07 20.16
C GLN A 25 -5.96 14.77 19.91
N TYR A 26 -6.82 14.36 20.83
CA TYR A 26 -7.66 13.17 20.69
C TYR A 26 -8.49 13.22 19.41
N ASN A 27 -9.22 14.32 19.19
CA ASN A 27 -10.03 14.52 17.98
C ASN A 27 -9.16 14.51 16.71
N GLY A 28 -7.96 15.09 16.78
CA GLY A 28 -6.99 15.04 15.68
C GLY A 28 -6.55 13.61 15.34
N PHE A 29 -6.31 12.76 16.34
CA PHE A 29 -5.98 11.35 16.12
C PHE A 29 -7.15 10.56 15.55
N VAL A 30 -8.37 10.77 16.05
CA VAL A 30 -9.59 10.14 15.50
C VAL A 30 -9.75 10.48 14.03
N ARG A 31 -9.56 11.76 13.66
CA ARG A 31 -9.62 12.20 12.26
C ARG A 31 -8.59 11.49 11.38
N LEU A 32 -7.33 11.41 11.83
CA LEU A 32 -6.27 10.73 11.07
C LEU A 32 -6.52 9.22 10.94
N ARG A 33 -7.00 8.56 12.00
CA ARG A 33 -7.38 7.14 11.95
C ARG A 33 -8.48 6.91 10.91
N ASN A 34 -9.50 7.76 10.89
CA ASN A 34 -10.58 7.66 9.91
C ASN A 34 -10.09 7.87 8.48
N LEU A 35 -9.17 8.83 8.24
CA LEU A 35 -8.56 9.05 6.92
C LEU A 35 -7.73 7.85 6.45
N VAL A 36 -6.96 7.22 7.34
CA VAL A 36 -6.21 5.99 7.02
C VAL A 36 -7.17 4.86 6.66
N GLN A 37 -8.25 4.66 7.43
CA GLN A 37 -9.25 3.64 7.13
C GLN A 37 -10.01 3.92 5.83
N GLU A 38 -10.37 5.17 5.57
CA GLU A 38 -11.06 5.57 4.34
C GLU A 38 -10.18 5.32 3.11
N SER A 39 -8.93 5.77 3.13
CA SER A 39 -8.00 5.53 2.04
C SER A 39 -7.70 4.04 1.83
N TRP A 40 -7.69 3.24 2.91
CA TRP A 40 -7.61 1.78 2.80
C TRP A 40 -8.83 1.17 2.10
N ARG A 41 -10.05 1.58 2.47
CA ARG A 41 -11.29 1.09 1.83
C ARG A 41 -11.32 1.42 0.33
N GLN A 42 -10.79 2.57 -0.07
CA GLN A 42 -10.70 2.93 -1.50
C GLN A 42 -9.75 1.99 -2.26
N ILE A 43 -8.61 1.63 -1.65
CA ILE A 43 -7.70 0.62 -2.21
C ILE A 43 -8.42 -0.73 -2.31
N ASP A 44 -9.09 -1.15 -1.24
CA ASP A 44 -9.77 -2.45 -1.15
C ASP A 44 -10.80 -2.64 -2.28
N VAL A 45 -11.59 -1.61 -2.60
CA VAL A 45 -12.54 -1.64 -3.73
C VAL A 45 -11.83 -1.90 -5.06
N GLU A 46 -10.71 -1.24 -5.32
CA GLU A 46 -9.95 -1.42 -6.57
C GLU A 46 -9.23 -2.78 -6.61
N LEU A 47 -8.80 -3.32 -5.45
CA LEU A 47 -8.27 -4.69 -5.36
C LEU A 47 -9.34 -5.72 -5.74
N HIS A 48 -10.55 -5.60 -5.18
CA HIS A 48 -11.66 -6.48 -5.53
C HIS A 48 -12.00 -6.40 -7.02
N ARG A 49 -12.12 -5.18 -7.57
CA ARG A 49 -12.34 -4.98 -9.02
C ARG A 49 -11.27 -5.67 -9.84
N ARG A 50 -9.99 -5.50 -9.50
CA ARG A 50 -8.87 -6.18 -10.17
C ARG A 50 -9.08 -7.70 -10.15
N HIS A 51 -9.38 -8.28 -9.00
CA HIS A 51 -9.56 -9.72 -8.86
C HIS A 51 -10.77 -10.22 -9.65
N ASP A 52 -11.84 -9.46 -9.74
CA ASP A 52 -13.06 -9.83 -10.47
C ASP A 52 -12.90 -9.81 -11.99
N LEU A 53 -12.02 -8.97 -12.52
CA LEU A 53 -11.73 -8.89 -13.96
C LEU A 53 -10.86 -10.07 -14.46
N ILE A 54 -10.03 -10.64 -13.60
CA ILE A 54 -9.03 -11.65 -13.99
C ILE A 54 -9.64 -12.91 -14.61
N PRO A 55 -10.71 -13.52 -14.05
CA PRO A 55 -11.33 -14.71 -14.66
C PRO A 55 -11.79 -14.45 -16.10
N ASN A 56 -12.44 -13.32 -16.36
CA ASN A 56 -12.90 -12.95 -17.70
C ASN A 56 -11.73 -12.71 -18.67
N LEU A 57 -10.65 -12.09 -18.19
CA LEU A 57 -9.42 -11.98 -18.98
C LEU A 57 -8.84 -13.36 -19.30
N MET A 58 -8.74 -14.25 -18.30
CA MET A 58 -8.20 -15.59 -18.48
C MET A 58 -9.02 -16.40 -19.50
N GLU A 59 -10.35 -16.39 -19.42
CA GLU A 59 -11.20 -17.10 -20.38
C GLU A 59 -11.04 -16.54 -21.80
N THR A 60 -10.91 -15.21 -21.93
CA THR A 60 -10.65 -14.56 -23.22
C THR A 60 -9.31 -15.00 -23.80
N VAL A 61 -8.23 -15.02 -23.01
CA VAL A 61 -6.90 -15.46 -23.47
C VAL A 61 -6.88 -16.96 -23.79
N LYS A 62 -7.54 -17.79 -22.98
CA LYS A 62 -7.65 -19.25 -23.21
C LYS A 62 -8.30 -19.58 -24.55
N GLY A 63 -9.26 -18.78 -25.01
CA GLY A 63 -9.90 -18.95 -26.32
C GLY A 63 -8.94 -18.93 -27.51
N TYR A 64 -7.78 -18.28 -27.37
CA TYR A 64 -6.76 -18.16 -28.43
C TYR A 64 -5.45 -18.88 -28.10
N ALA A 65 -5.09 -18.97 -26.81
CA ALA A 65 -3.80 -19.47 -26.34
C ALA A 65 -3.94 -20.65 -25.36
N ALA A 66 -4.81 -21.63 -25.66
CA ALA A 66 -5.13 -22.75 -24.77
C ALA A 66 -3.92 -23.61 -24.33
N HIS A 67 -2.81 -23.58 -25.08
CA HIS A 67 -1.59 -24.33 -24.78
C HIS A 67 -0.77 -23.72 -23.63
N GLU A 68 -1.05 -22.48 -23.22
CA GLU A 68 -0.32 -21.71 -22.20
C GLU A 68 -0.74 -22.04 -20.76
N ARG A 69 -0.94 -23.33 -20.48
CA ARG A 69 -1.47 -23.84 -19.20
C ARG A 69 -0.68 -23.36 -17.98
N GLY A 70 0.65 -23.36 -18.09
CA GLY A 70 1.52 -22.93 -16.99
C GLY A 70 1.34 -21.45 -16.63
N VAL A 71 1.02 -20.60 -17.60
CA VAL A 71 0.74 -19.17 -17.35
C VAL A 71 -0.62 -18.99 -16.70
N PHE A 72 -1.65 -19.71 -17.17
CA PHE A 72 -2.97 -19.67 -16.54
C PHE A 72 -2.95 -20.16 -15.10
N GLU A 73 -2.19 -21.21 -14.81
CA GLU A 73 -2.04 -21.74 -13.45
C GLU A 73 -1.35 -20.71 -12.53
N GLN A 74 -0.27 -20.08 -12.99
CA GLN A 74 0.40 -19.03 -12.23
C GLN A 74 -0.53 -17.85 -11.91
N VAL A 75 -1.33 -17.41 -12.88
CA VAL A 75 -2.31 -16.33 -12.67
C VAL A 75 -3.40 -16.76 -11.69
N ALA A 76 -3.93 -17.98 -11.82
CA ALA A 76 -4.95 -18.50 -10.91
C ALA A 76 -4.43 -18.59 -9.46
N GLN A 77 -3.23 -19.14 -9.27
CA GLN A 77 -2.59 -19.22 -7.96
C GLN A 77 -2.31 -17.84 -7.38
N ALA A 78 -1.76 -16.91 -8.16
CA ALA A 78 -1.46 -15.56 -7.71
C ALA A 78 -2.75 -14.78 -7.35
N ARG A 79 -3.81 -14.90 -8.15
CA ARG A 79 -5.13 -14.33 -7.84
C ARG A 79 -5.69 -14.92 -6.55
N SER A 80 -5.67 -16.24 -6.40
CA SER A 80 -6.19 -16.89 -5.19
C SER A 80 -5.43 -16.46 -3.94
N ALA A 81 -4.11 -16.30 -4.04
CA ALA A 81 -3.29 -15.80 -2.93
C ALA A 81 -3.60 -14.33 -2.61
N ALA A 82 -3.82 -13.49 -3.63
CA ALA A 82 -4.13 -12.07 -3.49
C ALA A 82 -5.54 -11.80 -2.96
N ALA A 83 -6.53 -12.57 -3.38
CA ALA A 83 -7.92 -12.49 -2.89
C ALA A 83 -8.14 -13.19 -1.54
N GLY A 84 -7.14 -13.94 -1.06
CA GLY A 84 -7.23 -14.69 0.19
C GLY A 84 -7.03 -13.81 1.43
N PRO A 85 -7.20 -14.38 2.64
CA PRO A 85 -6.99 -13.66 3.90
C PRO A 85 -5.60 -13.03 3.98
N THR A 86 -5.52 -11.82 4.51
CA THR A 86 -4.27 -11.05 4.67
C THR A 86 -3.98 -10.72 6.13
N SER A 87 -2.69 -10.69 6.48
CA SER A 87 -2.24 -10.29 7.83
C SER A 87 -2.21 -8.78 8.02
N GLY A 88 -2.30 -8.00 6.93
CA GLY A 88 -2.26 -6.55 6.94
C GLY A 88 -1.92 -5.95 5.57
N PRO A 89 -1.91 -4.61 5.46
CA PRO A 89 -1.52 -3.91 4.25
C PRO A 89 -0.20 -4.39 3.61
N ALA A 90 0.86 -4.66 4.38
CA ALA A 90 2.14 -5.04 3.78
C ALA A 90 2.09 -6.46 3.14
N ASP A 91 1.43 -7.42 3.80
CA ASP A 91 1.20 -8.76 3.25
C ASP A 91 0.32 -8.69 1.99
N GLN A 92 -0.73 -7.86 2.01
CA GLN A 92 -1.53 -7.61 0.81
C GLN A 92 -0.68 -7.06 -0.33
N ALA A 93 0.19 -6.07 -0.06
CA ALA A 93 1.07 -5.50 -1.07
C ALA A 93 2.00 -6.55 -1.71
N ALA A 94 2.52 -7.48 -0.90
CA ALA A 94 3.37 -8.56 -1.39
C ALA A 94 2.62 -9.54 -2.30
N LYS A 95 1.38 -9.90 -1.93
CA LYS A 95 0.51 -10.76 -2.76
C LYS A 95 0.12 -10.08 -4.06
N GLU A 96 -0.30 -8.81 -4.00
CA GLU A 96 -0.65 -8.02 -5.18
C GLU A 96 0.51 -7.86 -6.16
N ASN A 97 1.75 -7.72 -5.66
CA ASN A 97 2.93 -7.67 -6.52
C ASN A 97 3.17 -8.98 -7.27
N ARG A 98 2.95 -10.14 -6.63
CA ARG A 98 3.02 -11.44 -7.32
C ARG A 98 1.95 -11.56 -8.40
N LEU A 99 0.74 -11.06 -8.13
CA LEU A 99 -0.33 -11.01 -9.11
C LEU A 99 0.01 -10.10 -10.29
N THR A 100 0.59 -8.91 -10.04
CA THR A 100 1.08 -8.02 -11.11
C THR A 100 2.10 -8.70 -12.00
N GLN A 101 3.05 -9.45 -11.42
CA GLN A 101 4.04 -10.21 -12.19
C GLN A 101 3.41 -11.32 -13.03
N ALA A 102 2.44 -12.05 -12.48
CA ALA A 102 1.72 -13.09 -13.22
C ALA A 102 0.90 -12.52 -14.39
N LEU A 103 0.22 -11.39 -14.18
CA LEU A 103 -0.51 -10.69 -15.24
C LEU A 103 0.43 -10.14 -16.33
N GLY A 104 1.62 -9.66 -15.96
CA GLY A 104 2.65 -9.28 -16.93
C GLY A 104 3.04 -10.42 -17.87
N ARG A 105 3.17 -11.65 -17.34
CA ARG A 105 3.43 -12.85 -18.15
C ARG A 105 2.25 -13.19 -19.06
N LEU A 106 1.02 -13.05 -18.57
CA LEU A 106 -0.18 -13.28 -19.36
C LEU A 106 -0.30 -12.28 -20.53
N PHE A 107 0.04 -11.00 -20.31
CA PHE A 107 0.06 -10.01 -21.37
C PHE A 107 1.20 -10.26 -22.38
N ALA A 108 2.37 -10.70 -21.93
CA ALA A 108 3.45 -11.12 -22.82
C ALA A 108 3.06 -12.32 -23.70
N VAL A 109 2.30 -13.28 -23.15
CA VAL A 109 1.69 -14.34 -23.96
C VAL A 109 0.77 -13.74 -25.01
N ALA A 110 -0.13 -12.82 -24.62
CA ALA A 110 -1.05 -12.21 -25.57
C ALA A 110 -0.35 -11.49 -26.72
N GLU A 111 0.86 -10.96 -26.52
CA GLU A 111 1.66 -10.34 -27.57
C GLU A 111 2.03 -11.30 -28.71
N ALA A 112 2.18 -12.59 -28.42
CA ALA A 112 2.50 -13.63 -29.39
C ALA A 112 1.28 -14.07 -30.24
N TYR A 113 0.07 -13.61 -29.91
CA TYR A 113 -1.17 -13.99 -30.60
C TYR A 113 -1.86 -12.76 -31.22
N PRO A 114 -1.57 -12.41 -32.50
CA PRO A 114 -2.12 -11.22 -33.15
C PRO A 114 -3.66 -11.16 -33.16
N GLN A 115 -4.34 -12.30 -33.29
CA GLN A 115 -5.80 -12.34 -33.28
C GLN A 115 -6.38 -11.96 -31.91
N LEU A 116 -5.73 -12.38 -30.82
CA LEU A 116 -6.12 -11.99 -29.45
C LEU A 116 -5.87 -10.51 -29.22
N ARG A 117 -4.73 -9.97 -29.68
CA ARG A 117 -4.45 -8.53 -29.63
C ARG A 117 -5.47 -7.68 -30.36
N ALA A 118 -6.01 -8.19 -31.46
CA ALA A 118 -7.04 -7.53 -32.24
C ALA A 118 -8.45 -7.70 -31.66
N SER A 119 -8.62 -8.52 -30.62
CA SER A 119 -9.90 -8.73 -29.96
C SER A 119 -10.29 -7.50 -29.14
N GLU A 120 -11.44 -6.92 -29.46
CA GLU A 120 -11.99 -5.77 -28.74
C GLU A 120 -12.22 -6.09 -27.25
N ASN A 121 -12.78 -7.27 -26.95
CA ASN A 121 -13.02 -7.72 -25.57
C ASN A 121 -11.73 -7.81 -24.75
N PHE A 122 -10.64 -8.32 -25.34
CA PHE A 122 -9.34 -8.39 -24.67
C PHE A 122 -8.77 -6.99 -24.42
N GLY A 123 -8.84 -6.11 -25.42
CA GLY A 123 -8.39 -4.72 -25.29
C GLY A 123 -9.14 -3.95 -24.21
N GLN A 124 -10.46 -4.13 -24.11
CA GLN A 124 -11.28 -3.53 -23.06
C GLN A 124 -10.87 -4.02 -21.66
N LEU A 125 -10.75 -5.33 -21.46
CA LEU A 125 -10.34 -5.92 -20.17
C LEU A 125 -8.92 -5.49 -19.76
N GLN A 126 -7.99 -5.43 -20.72
CA GLN A 126 -6.63 -4.94 -20.49
C GLN A 126 -6.64 -3.47 -20.07
N ALA A 127 -7.44 -2.63 -20.72
CA ALA A 127 -7.58 -1.21 -20.39
C ALA A 127 -8.21 -1.01 -19.00
N GLU A 128 -9.25 -1.77 -18.64
CA GLU A 128 -9.85 -1.73 -17.31
C GLU A 128 -8.87 -2.13 -16.21
N LEU A 129 -8.12 -3.21 -16.41
CA LEU A 129 -7.07 -3.62 -15.46
C LEU A 129 -5.98 -2.57 -15.32
N THR A 130 -5.52 -1.99 -16.43
CA THR A 130 -4.51 -0.92 -16.42
C THR A 130 -5.01 0.30 -15.65
N ASN A 131 -6.26 0.72 -15.90
CA ASN A 131 -6.89 1.82 -15.17
C ASN A 131 -6.99 1.52 -13.66
N THR A 132 -7.33 0.28 -13.29
CA THR A 132 -7.36 -0.15 -11.89
C THR A 132 -5.97 -0.16 -11.25
N GLU A 133 -4.92 -0.58 -11.96
CA GLU A 133 -3.53 -0.48 -11.47
C GLU A 133 -3.11 0.98 -11.22
N ASP A 134 -3.44 1.89 -12.13
CA ASP A 134 -3.12 3.31 -11.98
C ASP A 134 -3.83 3.92 -10.75
N ARG A 135 -5.11 3.55 -10.54
CA ARG A 135 -5.87 3.94 -9.35
C ARG A 135 -5.30 3.33 -8.08
N LEU A 136 -4.88 2.07 -8.10
CA LEU A 136 -4.21 1.42 -6.97
C LEU A 136 -2.88 2.10 -6.66
N ALA A 137 -2.09 2.47 -7.67
CA ALA A 137 -0.83 3.18 -7.47
C ALA A 137 -1.06 4.58 -6.86
N ALA A 138 -2.07 5.30 -7.31
CA ALA A 138 -2.48 6.58 -6.72
C ALA A 138 -3.00 6.42 -5.29
N GLY A 139 -3.89 5.45 -5.07
CA GLY A 139 -4.44 5.09 -3.76
C GLY A 139 -3.35 4.72 -2.76
N ARG A 140 -2.37 3.92 -3.18
CA ARG A 140 -1.18 3.55 -2.38
C ARG A 140 -0.43 4.79 -1.90
N ARG A 141 -0.11 5.73 -2.80
CA ARG A 141 0.59 6.98 -2.44
C ARG A 141 -0.21 7.79 -1.42
N PHE A 142 -1.53 7.89 -1.61
CA PHE A 142 -2.41 8.63 -0.73
C PHE A 142 -2.54 7.97 0.66
N TYR A 143 -2.78 6.66 0.70
CA TYR A 143 -2.82 5.87 1.93
C TYR A 143 -1.50 5.98 2.71
N ASN A 144 -0.36 5.80 2.05
CA ASN A 144 0.95 5.87 2.71
C ASN A 144 1.24 7.28 3.23
N ALA A 145 0.79 8.34 2.55
CA ALA A 145 0.88 9.71 3.07
C ALA A 145 0.05 9.91 4.36
N ASN A 146 -1.16 9.34 4.42
CA ASN A 146 -2.01 9.37 5.60
C ASN A 146 -1.41 8.56 6.76
N VAL A 147 -0.93 7.34 6.48
CA VAL A 147 -0.23 6.48 7.44
C VAL A 147 1.00 7.20 8.01
N ARG A 148 1.82 7.83 7.16
CA ARG A 148 2.94 8.64 7.61
C ARG A 148 2.50 9.76 8.56
N THR A 149 1.45 10.50 8.19
CA THR A 149 0.95 11.60 9.02
C THR A 149 0.46 11.10 10.39
N LEU A 150 -0.27 9.98 10.42
CA LEU A 150 -0.70 9.33 11.67
C LEU A 150 0.50 8.88 12.50
N ASN A 151 1.43 8.14 11.90
CA ASN A 151 2.61 7.58 12.58
C ASN A 151 3.50 8.68 13.15
N THR A 152 3.78 9.74 12.38
CA THR A 152 4.51 10.91 12.86
C THR A 152 3.82 11.54 14.06
N LYS A 153 2.49 11.70 14.03
CA LYS A 153 1.75 12.28 15.17
C LYS A 153 1.78 11.37 16.41
N VAL A 154 1.72 10.05 16.22
CA VAL A 154 1.82 9.05 17.30
C VAL A 154 3.19 9.12 17.99
N GLU A 155 4.26 9.41 17.24
CA GLU A 155 5.63 9.41 17.75
C GLU A 155 6.08 10.78 18.30
N THR A 156 5.50 11.86 17.78
CA THR A 156 5.93 13.24 18.10
C THR A 156 5.44 13.70 19.48
N PHE A 157 6.33 14.32 20.26
CA PHE A 157 5.96 15.05 21.47
C PHE A 157 5.46 16.46 21.12
N PRO A 158 4.42 17.00 21.80
CA PRO A 158 3.63 16.40 22.87
C PRO A 158 2.49 15.41 22.53
N PRO A 159 1.95 15.30 21.30
CA PRO A 159 0.80 14.41 21.02
C PRO A 159 0.97 12.93 21.41
N ASN A 160 2.19 12.41 21.41
CA ASN A 160 2.49 11.01 21.78
C ASN A 160 2.03 10.62 23.19
N VAL A 161 1.90 11.57 24.12
CA VAL A 161 1.36 11.33 25.48
C VAL A 161 -0.12 10.93 25.38
N VAL A 162 -0.90 11.69 24.61
CA VAL A 162 -2.31 11.39 24.34
C VAL A 162 -2.42 10.09 23.53
N ALA A 163 -1.51 9.87 22.58
CA ALA A 163 -1.47 8.62 21.80
C ALA A 163 -1.34 7.39 22.69
N ARG A 164 -0.37 7.38 23.62
CA ARG A 164 -0.16 6.27 24.56
C ARG A 164 -1.31 6.10 25.55
N MET A 165 -1.83 7.22 26.08
CA MET A 165 -2.92 7.20 27.07
C MET A 165 -4.22 6.64 26.50
N PHE A 166 -4.53 6.91 25.23
CA PHE A 166 -5.78 6.52 24.58
C PHE A 166 -5.61 5.40 23.53
N GLY A 167 -4.44 4.76 23.46
CA GLY A 167 -4.20 3.60 22.59
C GLY A 167 -4.16 3.90 21.09
N PHE A 168 -3.71 5.09 20.66
CA PHE A 168 -3.43 5.36 19.26
C PHE A 168 -2.06 4.77 18.88
N GLY A 169 -2.09 3.66 18.14
CA GLY A 169 -0.90 3.01 17.59
C GLY A 169 -0.55 3.45 16.17
N ARG A 170 0.61 2.96 15.69
CA ARG A 170 1.03 3.11 14.30
C ARG A 170 0.14 2.28 13.37
N ALA A 171 -0.04 2.78 12.15
CA ALA A 171 -0.59 2.03 11.04
C ALA A 171 0.55 1.48 10.14
N GLU A 172 0.27 0.36 9.49
CA GLU A 172 1.17 -0.28 8.51
C GLU A 172 1.08 0.41 7.15
N TYR A 173 2.19 0.46 6.41
CA TYR A 173 2.20 0.99 5.05
C TYR A 173 1.73 -0.07 4.04
N PHE A 174 1.11 0.37 2.94
CA PHE A 174 0.77 -0.50 1.81
C PHE A 174 1.95 -0.58 0.84
N GLU A 175 3.06 -1.18 1.28
CA GLU A 175 4.26 -1.37 0.49
C GLU A 175 4.88 -2.74 0.83
N VAL A 176 5.66 -3.28 -0.10
CA VAL A 176 6.48 -4.44 0.24
C VAL A 176 7.66 -3.92 1.06
N ASP A 177 7.71 -4.27 2.34
CA ASP A 177 8.90 -4.12 3.17
C ASP A 177 9.99 -5.05 2.63
N ASN A 178 10.60 -4.68 1.51
CA ASN A 178 11.75 -5.39 0.97
C ASN A 178 13.03 -4.59 1.33
N PRO A 179 13.78 -5.01 2.36
CA PRO A 179 15.06 -4.39 2.67
C PRO A 179 16.05 -4.42 1.49
N ALA A 180 15.89 -5.34 0.53
CA ALA A 180 16.70 -5.37 -0.70
C ALA A 180 16.43 -4.20 -1.65
N VAL A 181 15.23 -3.60 -1.63
CA VAL A 181 14.90 -2.39 -2.44
C VAL A 181 15.52 -1.13 -1.82
N ARG A 182 15.78 -1.13 -0.50
CA ARG A 182 16.46 -0.03 0.20
C ARG A 182 17.99 -0.15 0.17
N ALA A 183 18.54 -1.32 -0.15
CA ALA A 183 19.97 -1.48 -0.33
C ALA A 183 20.38 -0.84 -1.66
N ALA A 184 20.94 0.38 -1.59
CA ALA A 184 21.56 1.01 -2.75
C ALA A 184 22.55 0.03 -3.41
N PRO A 185 22.61 -0.06 -4.76
CA PRO A 185 23.58 -0.92 -5.43
C PRO A 185 24.98 -0.54 -4.95
N ARG A 186 25.70 -1.50 -4.35
CA ARG A 186 27.12 -1.31 -4.06
C ARG A 186 27.84 -1.40 -5.40
N VAL A 187 28.22 -0.26 -5.95
CA VAL A 187 29.10 -0.23 -7.11
C VAL A 187 30.51 -0.51 -6.61
N ASP A 188 30.97 -1.74 -6.83
CA ASP A 188 32.35 -2.12 -6.60
C ASP A 188 33.15 -1.91 -7.90
N PHE A 189 34.09 -0.97 -7.87
CA PHE A 189 34.97 -0.66 -9.00
C PHE A 189 36.29 -1.43 -8.95
N GLN A 190 36.48 -2.38 -8.04
CA GLN A 190 37.76 -3.12 -7.92
C GLN A 190 37.80 -4.35 -8.84
N GLY A 191 37.80 -4.09 -10.15
CA GLY A 191 38.20 -5.05 -11.18
C GLY A 191 39.69 -4.94 -11.44
N ASN A 192 40.43 -5.94 -10.96
CA ASN A 192 41.84 -6.24 -11.25
C ASN A 192 42.17 -6.06 -12.75
N GLY A 193 42.97 -5.04 -13.09
CA GLY A 193 43.55 -4.90 -14.43
C GLY A 193 44.73 -5.87 -14.61
N PRO A 194 44.97 -6.41 -15.82
CA PRO A 194 46.01 -7.40 -16.05
C PRO A 194 47.40 -6.81 -15.80
N ILE A 195 48.23 -7.54 -15.07
CA ILE A 195 49.67 -7.30 -14.93
C ILE A 195 50.30 -7.46 -16.32
N ILE A 196 50.79 -6.37 -16.90
CA ILE A 196 51.62 -6.42 -18.10
C ILE A 196 53.04 -6.74 -17.64
N ASP A 197 53.44 -7.96 -17.93
CA ASP A 197 54.80 -8.50 -17.84
C ASP A 197 55.80 -7.63 -18.62
N ARG A 198 56.97 -7.39 -18.05
CA ARG A 198 58.15 -6.80 -18.70
C ARG A 198 59.40 -7.54 -18.26
#